data_AF-A0A183ABD0-F1
#
_entry.id   AF-A0A183ABD0-F1
#
_cell.length_a   1.000
_cell.length_b   1.000
_cell.length_c   1.000
_cell.angle_alpha   90.00
_cell.angle_beta   90.00
_cell.angle_gamma   90.00
#
_symmetry.space_group_name_H-M   'P 1'
#
loop_
_entity.id
_entity.type
_entity.pdbx_description
1 polymer ?
#
loop_
_entity_poly.entity_id
_entity_poly.type
_entity_poly.pdbx_seq_one_letter_code
_entity_poly.pdbx_strand_id
1 'polypeptide(L)'
;MALLRVSSLSLFLCNRPATGPKCAESTRANGYTESDHRTAVQESQAPFMCTLLDATEYAFYLPTIVYGPLVVYADWDDFVHQKKPKQFTRSLGRFRRLTLPHLIGRAIRLLAAAAFGTILTCTLYAKAILSYPMYLNMHSSKASLNPWHDRGIQVRSWTVWSCLHLAGISFYYFHTLIYGIPGLIADTEQYVIETVQGWQSEVRRQEIEREKAKWNGLSLCLVPGPPSCVFRITLFSEMWRTFDRGLYNFMFRQIYLPLRGDNTDRGNSSVLGSIPRLGRDFLAMAMPFLFVLLFHSVNKHNTVWIVINLIQFLVEKCFRWMDKNTDLGRKLKEPAWIHWRHRLLGVLHSVSLMTSLIGLIFFLFGYEVGMAFVKHIVFSYDIERRITHKGGKSQEELTGSICDKLDKPVSGTVTELEVNEADDR
;
A
#
# COMPACT_ATOMS: atom_id res chain seq x y z
N MET A 1 -6.38 1.39 -13.49
CA MET A 1 -7.34 2.07 -12.60
C MET A 1 -8.80 1.81 -12.99
N ALA A 2 -9.23 2.11 -14.21
CA ALA A 2 -10.61 1.88 -14.66
C ALA A 2 -11.09 0.43 -14.44
N LEU A 3 -10.28 -0.59 -14.77
CA LEU A 3 -10.62 -2.00 -14.53
C LEU A 3 -10.85 -2.34 -13.04
N LEU A 4 -10.08 -1.74 -12.12
CA LEU A 4 -10.28 -1.93 -10.68
C LEU A 4 -11.57 -1.28 -10.19
N ARG A 5 -11.96 -0.15 -10.79
CA ARG A 5 -13.25 0.48 -10.53
C ARG A 5 -14.39 -0.39 -11.05
N VAL A 6 -14.31 -0.88 -12.28
CA VAL A 6 -15.31 -1.81 -12.83
C VAL A 6 -15.43 -3.07 -11.95
N SER A 7 -14.31 -3.59 -11.42
CA SER A 7 -14.32 -4.73 -10.49
C SER A 7 -15.03 -4.38 -9.17
N SER A 8 -14.73 -3.21 -8.60
CA SER A 8 -15.37 -2.67 -7.39
C SER A 8 -16.89 -2.50 -7.55
N LEU A 9 -17.33 -1.99 -8.71
CA LEU A 9 -18.75 -1.91 -9.08
C LEU A 9 -19.38 -3.29 -9.21
N SER A 10 -18.74 -4.20 -9.95
CA SER A 10 -19.25 -5.56 -10.18
C SER A 10 -19.46 -6.32 -8.87
N LEU A 11 -18.50 -6.24 -7.95
CA LEU A 11 -18.60 -6.85 -6.62
C LEU A 11 -19.70 -6.21 -5.77
N PHE A 12 -19.91 -4.89 -5.88
CA PHE A 12 -21.01 -4.21 -5.20
C PHE A 12 -22.38 -4.68 -5.72
N LEU A 13 -22.54 -4.77 -7.05
CA LEU A 13 -23.77 -5.22 -7.67
C LEU A 13 -24.07 -6.69 -7.33
N CYS A 14 -23.05 -7.56 -7.29
CA CYS A 14 -23.20 -8.97 -6.89
C CYS A 14 -23.61 -9.15 -5.43
N ASN A 15 -23.19 -8.24 -4.55
CA ASN A 15 -23.50 -8.29 -3.12
C ASN A 15 -24.82 -7.60 -2.74
N ARG A 16 -25.58 -7.05 -3.69
CA ARG A 16 -26.95 -6.63 -3.40
C ARG A 16 -27.77 -7.89 -3.10
N PRO A 17 -28.46 -7.98 -1.95
CA PRO A 17 -29.43 -9.05 -1.77
C PRO A 17 -30.41 -8.97 -2.94
N ALA A 18 -30.63 -10.10 -3.61
CA ALA A 18 -31.69 -10.21 -4.60
C ALA A 18 -33.00 -9.97 -3.87
N THR A 19 -33.44 -8.73 -3.79
CA THR A 19 -34.83 -8.41 -3.49
C THR A 19 -35.61 -8.73 -4.75
N GLY A 20 -35.75 -10.03 -5.03
CA GLY A 20 -36.89 -10.50 -5.80
C GLY A 20 -38.16 -10.08 -5.06
N PRO A 21 -39.26 -9.82 -5.77
CA PRO A 21 -40.51 -9.45 -5.13
C PRO A 21 -40.87 -10.57 -4.15
N LYS A 22 -40.86 -10.28 -2.85
CA LYS A 22 -41.58 -11.12 -1.90
C LYS A 22 -43.04 -11.02 -2.32
N CYS A 23 -43.53 -12.00 -3.07
CA CYS A 23 -44.94 -12.29 -3.11
C CYS A 23 -45.34 -12.55 -1.66
N ALA A 24 -45.90 -11.52 -1.03
CA ALA A 24 -46.50 -11.62 0.28
C ALA A 24 -47.68 -12.58 0.13
N GLU A 25 -47.49 -13.79 0.61
CA GLU A 25 -48.58 -14.71 0.87
C GLU A 25 -49.49 -14.01 1.90
N SER A 26 -50.70 -13.75 1.43
CA SER A 26 -51.77 -13.05 2.13
C SER A 26 -52.01 -13.62 3.53
N THR A 27 -51.83 -12.79 4.55
CA THR A 27 -52.64 -12.90 5.77
C THR A 27 -52.85 -11.52 6.40
N ARG A 28 -53.99 -10.94 5.99
CA ARG A 28 -54.91 -10.03 6.69
C ARG A 28 -54.38 -9.04 7.75
N ALA A 29 -54.83 -7.80 7.52
CA ALA A 29 -55.25 -6.77 8.47
C ALA A 29 -54.18 -5.80 9.03
N ASN A 30 -53.92 -4.71 8.31
CA ASN A 30 -54.46 -3.38 8.63
C ASN A 30 -53.76 -2.28 7.79
N GLY A 31 -54.57 -1.38 7.21
CA GLY A 31 -54.19 -0.04 6.75
C GLY A 31 -52.90 0.11 5.95
N TYR A 32 -52.91 -0.25 4.66
CA TYR A 32 -51.89 0.16 3.69
C TYR A 32 -52.50 1.17 2.71
N THR A 33 -51.92 2.36 2.66
CA THR A 33 -52.33 3.42 1.72
C THR A 33 -51.63 3.25 0.37
N GLU A 34 -52.33 3.57 -0.71
CA GLU A 34 -51.87 3.44 -2.11
C GLU A 34 -50.59 4.27 -2.42
N SER A 35 -50.25 5.23 -1.55
CA SER A 35 -48.98 5.97 -1.60
C SER A 35 -47.76 5.11 -1.26
N ASP A 36 -47.89 4.11 -0.38
CA ASP A 36 -46.76 3.30 0.07
C ASP A 36 -46.31 2.30 -1.00
N HIS A 37 -47.21 1.92 -1.90
CA HIS A 37 -46.92 1.02 -3.00
C HIS A 37 -46.14 1.70 -4.13
N ARG A 38 -46.34 3.01 -4.36
CA ARG A 38 -45.55 3.77 -5.35
C ARG A 38 -44.12 4.00 -4.88
N THR A 39 -43.91 4.29 -3.60
CA THR A 39 -42.56 4.49 -3.03
C THR A 39 -41.76 3.20 -2.99
N ALA A 40 -42.38 2.07 -2.63
CA ALA A 40 -41.72 0.76 -2.57
C ALA A 40 -41.39 0.16 -3.96
N VAL A 41 -42.22 0.42 -4.98
CA VAL A 41 -41.95 -0.02 -6.36
C VAL A 41 -40.85 0.83 -7.01
N GLN A 42 -40.79 2.13 -6.68
CA GLN A 42 -39.78 3.06 -7.20
C GLN A 42 -38.39 2.85 -6.57
N GLU A 43 -38.28 2.28 -5.37
CA GLU A 43 -37.01 1.91 -4.74
C GLU A 43 -36.39 0.60 -5.28
N SER A 44 -37.18 -0.28 -5.92
CA SER A 44 -36.71 -1.64 -6.27
C SER A 44 -36.00 -1.77 -7.64
N GLN A 45 -36.09 -0.75 -8.50
CA GLN A 45 -35.44 -0.76 -9.81
C GLN A 45 -34.92 0.63 -10.15
N ALA A 46 -33.67 0.90 -9.76
CA ALA A 46 -32.92 1.96 -10.43
C ALA A 46 -32.87 1.60 -11.93
N PRO A 47 -33.28 2.49 -12.85
CA PRO A 47 -33.27 2.19 -14.27
C PRO A 47 -31.87 1.76 -14.71
N PHE A 48 -31.76 0.73 -15.55
CA PHE A 48 -30.48 0.27 -16.10
C PHE A 48 -29.62 1.41 -16.69
N MET A 49 -30.27 2.42 -17.27
CA MET A 49 -29.61 3.65 -17.77
C MET A 49 -28.98 4.50 -16.65
N CYS A 50 -29.62 4.62 -15.48
CA CYS A 50 -29.01 5.24 -14.30
C CYS A 50 -27.78 4.44 -13.87
N THR A 51 -27.85 3.10 -13.87
CA THR A 51 -26.70 2.27 -13.49
C THR A 51 -25.52 2.35 -14.46
N LEU A 52 -25.76 2.52 -15.77
CA LEU A 52 -24.68 2.66 -16.76
C LEU A 52 -24.03 4.05 -16.72
N LEU A 53 -24.84 5.10 -16.55
CA LEU A 53 -24.32 6.45 -16.38
C LEU A 53 -23.52 6.57 -15.08
N ASP A 54 -24.05 6.04 -13.97
CA ASP A 54 -23.35 5.98 -12.68
C ASP A 54 -22.04 5.18 -12.79
N ALA A 55 -22.07 4.05 -13.50
CA ALA A 55 -20.88 3.25 -13.75
C ALA A 55 -19.82 4.01 -14.55
N THR A 56 -20.25 4.78 -15.54
CA THR A 56 -19.37 5.60 -16.39
C THR A 56 -18.79 6.76 -15.58
N GLU A 57 -19.63 7.48 -14.85
CA GLU A 57 -19.22 8.58 -13.99
C GLU A 57 -18.22 8.12 -12.93
N TYR A 58 -18.48 6.97 -12.29
CA TYR A 58 -17.55 6.38 -11.33
C TYR A 58 -16.24 5.92 -11.99
N ALA A 59 -16.32 5.18 -13.10
CA ALA A 59 -15.14 4.67 -13.79
C ALA A 59 -14.23 5.79 -14.28
N PHE A 60 -14.81 6.90 -14.75
CA PHE A 60 -14.12 8.04 -15.32
C PHE A 60 -14.10 9.27 -14.42
N TYR A 61 -14.36 9.12 -13.10
CA TYR A 61 -14.35 10.25 -12.16
C TYR A 61 -13.04 11.05 -12.26
N LEU A 62 -13.15 12.24 -12.86
CA LEU A 62 -12.06 13.00 -13.44
C LEU A 62 -10.95 13.33 -12.44
N PRO A 63 -11.25 13.77 -11.19
CA PRO A 63 -10.21 14.13 -10.23
C PRO A 63 -9.25 12.99 -9.94
N THR A 64 -9.65 11.73 -10.10
CA THR A 64 -8.85 10.56 -9.73
C THR A 64 -8.51 9.64 -10.90
N ILE A 65 -8.84 10.01 -12.14
CA ILE A 65 -8.78 9.11 -13.30
C ILE A 65 -7.37 8.62 -13.64
N VAL A 66 -6.36 9.52 -13.59
CA VAL A 66 -5.00 9.20 -14.06
C VAL A 66 -4.20 8.49 -12.96
N TYR A 67 -3.88 9.22 -11.88
CA TYR A 67 -3.03 8.74 -10.79
C TYR A 67 -3.69 8.83 -9.43
N GLY A 68 -4.95 9.29 -9.34
CA GLY A 68 -5.55 9.59 -8.05
C GLY A 68 -5.90 8.36 -7.22
N PRO A 69 -6.16 8.55 -5.92
CA PRO A 69 -6.47 7.46 -5.00
C PRO A 69 -7.66 6.63 -5.46
N LEU A 70 -7.60 5.31 -5.25
CA LEU A 70 -8.76 4.45 -5.48
C LEU A 70 -9.90 4.80 -4.52
N VAL A 71 -11.10 4.95 -5.08
CA VAL A 71 -12.34 5.12 -4.34
C VAL A 71 -13.21 3.90 -4.60
N VAL A 72 -13.66 3.23 -3.54
CA VAL A 72 -14.55 2.06 -3.65
C VAL A 72 -15.94 2.53 -4.09
N TYR A 73 -16.64 1.75 -4.93
CA TYR A 73 -17.92 2.17 -5.52
C TYR A 73 -18.95 2.46 -4.44
N ALA A 74 -19.05 1.63 -3.41
CA ALA A 74 -19.95 1.87 -2.28
C ALA A 74 -19.73 3.24 -1.60
N ASP A 75 -18.48 3.71 -1.51
CA ASP A 75 -18.20 5.02 -0.94
C ASP A 75 -18.55 6.17 -1.90
N TRP A 76 -18.42 5.93 -3.21
CA TRP A 76 -18.82 6.88 -4.24
C TRP A 76 -20.34 6.98 -4.32
N ASP A 77 -21.06 5.86 -4.35
CA ASP A 77 -22.52 5.77 -4.32
C ASP A 77 -23.09 6.42 -3.05
N ASP A 78 -22.53 6.10 -1.88
CA ASP A 78 -22.92 6.74 -0.61
C ASP A 78 -22.70 8.26 -0.66
N PHE A 79 -21.64 8.73 -1.34
CA PHE A 79 -21.31 10.15 -1.47
C PHE A 79 -22.22 10.89 -2.45
N VAL A 80 -22.39 10.38 -3.67
CA VAL A 80 -23.20 11.00 -4.73
C VAL A 80 -24.68 11.03 -4.33
N HIS A 81 -25.18 9.98 -3.69
CA HIS A 81 -26.56 9.89 -3.24
C HIS A 81 -26.75 10.36 -1.78
N GLN A 82 -25.76 11.04 -1.20
CA GLN A 82 -25.82 11.69 0.12
C GLN A 82 -26.33 10.76 1.24
N LYS A 83 -25.94 9.48 1.19
CA LYS A 83 -26.27 8.50 2.22
C LYS A 83 -25.43 8.74 3.48
N LYS A 84 -25.92 8.27 4.63
CA LYS A 84 -25.22 8.42 5.92
C LYS A 84 -23.81 7.83 5.83
N PRO A 85 -22.74 8.61 6.13
CA PRO A 85 -21.38 8.11 6.02
C PRO A 85 -21.12 7.03 7.07
N LYS A 86 -20.57 5.89 6.64
CA LYS A 86 -20.19 4.79 7.53
C LYS A 86 -19.07 5.21 8.49
N GLN A 87 -18.99 4.58 9.67
CA GLN A 87 -17.97 4.88 10.69
C GLN A 87 -16.54 4.77 10.14
N PHE A 88 -16.27 3.81 9.25
CA PHE A 88 -14.98 3.62 8.60
C PHE A 88 -14.53 4.83 7.77
N THR A 89 -15.49 5.54 7.15
CA THR A 89 -15.25 6.74 6.33
C THR A 89 -14.56 7.86 7.11
N ARG A 90 -14.81 7.96 8.43
CA ARG A 90 -14.15 8.94 9.32
C ARG A 90 -12.64 8.72 9.42
N SER A 91 -12.20 7.46 9.44
CA SER A 91 -10.79 7.10 9.62
C SER A 91 -9.91 7.45 8.40
N LEU A 92 -10.52 7.75 7.26
CA LEU A 92 -9.86 7.98 5.99
C LEU A 92 -9.46 9.44 5.74
N GLY A 93 -9.77 10.36 6.65
CA GLY A 93 -9.45 11.79 6.50
C GLY A 93 -10.31 12.48 5.42
N ARG A 94 -11.55 12.02 5.25
CA ARG A 94 -12.51 12.51 4.25
C ARG A 94 -13.31 13.74 4.68
N PHE A 95 -13.29 14.12 5.95
CA PHE A 95 -13.96 15.34 6.40
C PHE A 95 -13.00 16.51 6.37
N ARG A 96 -13.35 17.57 5.63
CA ARG A 96 -12.48 18.73 5.41
C ARG A 96 -13.27 20.02 5.39
N ARG A 97 -12.60 21.10 5.76
CA ARG A 97 -13.17 22.45 5.73
C ARG A 97 -13.08 22.99 4.30
N LEU A 98 -14.23 23.16 3.66
CA LEU A 98 -14.35 23.68 2.30
C LEU A 98 -14.69 25.17 2.34
N THR A 99 -13.68 26.01 2.55
CA THR A 99 -13.81 27.46 2.31
C THR A 99 -12.71 27.91 1.36
N LEU A 100 -12.98 28.98 0.60
CA LEU A 100 -12.04 29.50 -0.38
C LEU A 100 -10.62 29.75 0.19
N PRO A 101 -10.44 30.39 1.38
CA PRO A 101 -9.13 30.53 1.99
C PRO A 101 -8.42 29.21 2.31
N HIS A 102 -9.17 28.18 2.74
CA HIS A 102 -8.59 26.87 3.07
C HIS A 102 -8.15 26.12 1.80
N LEU A 103 -8.94 26.21 0.72
CA LEU A 103 -8.62 25.61 -0.57
C LEU A 103 -7.38 26.28 -1.18
N ILE A 104 -7.33 27.62 -1.22
CA ILE A 104 -6.16 28.38 -1.68
C ILE A 104 -4.93 28.05 -0.83
N GLY A 105 -5.06 28.10 0.49
CA GLY A 105 -3.96 27.77 1.40
C GLY A 105 -3.44 26.34 1.20
N ARG A 106 -4.32 25.38 0.88
CA ARG A 106 -3.90 24.01 0.57
C ARG A 106 -3.21 23.92 -0.79
N ALA A 107 -3.69 24.64 -1.80
CA ALA A 107 -3.04 24.73 -3.11
C ALA A 107 -1.61 25.26 -2.97
N ILE A 108 -1.43 26.36 -2.23
CA ILE A 108 -0.12 26.96 -1.94
C ILE A 108 0.78 25.95 -1.23
N ARG A 109 0.29 25.28 -0.17
CA ARG A 109 1.08 24.27 0.55
C ARG A 109 1.49 23.09 -0.35
N LEU A 110 0.62 22.64 -1.24
CA LEU A 110 0.93 21.57 -2.18
C LEU A 110 1.98 21.99 -3.20
N LEU A 111 1.86 23.20 -3.77
CA LEU A 111 2.85 23.75 -4.70
C LEU A 111 4.20 23.96 -4.01
N ALA A 112 4.21 24.51 -2.80
CA ALA A 112 5.42 24.69 -2.01
C ALA A 112 6.07 23.35 -1.67
N ALA A 113 5.28 22.34 -1.27
CA ALA A 113 5.78 20.98 -1.01
C ALA A 113 6.32 20.31 -2.28
N ALA A 114 5.67 20.51 -3.44
CA ALA A 114 6.15 20.01 -4.72
C ALA A 114 7.48 20.65 -5.11
N ALA A 115 7.58 21.98 -5.04
CA ALA A 115 8.80 22.72 -5.34
C ALA A 115 9.93 22.33 -4.39
N PHE A 116 9.66 22.27 -3.09
CA PHE A 116 10.63 21.83 -2.09
C PHE A 116 11.09 20.39 -2.34
N GLY A 117 10.16 19.46 -2.59
CA GLY A 117 10.47 18.07 -2.91
C GLY A 117 11.35 17.95 -4.16
N THR A 118 11.02 18.70 -5.22
CA THR A 118 11.83 18.76 -6.44
C THR A 118 13.23 19.28 -6.15
N ILE A 119 13.36 20.43 -5.46
CA ILE A 119 14.65 21.00 -5.06
C ILE A 119 15.45 19.99 -4.24
N LEU A 120 14.84 19.34 -3.26
CA LEU A 120 15.48 18.33 -2.42
C LEU A 120 16.01 17.17 -3.26
N THR A 121 15.20 16.65 -4.20
CA THR A 121 15.60 15.55 -5.07
C THR A 121 16.66 15.95 -6.10
N CYS A 122 16.66 17.20 -6.56
CA CYS A 122 17.61 17.73 -7.52
C CYS A 122 18.93 18.18 -6.88
N THR A 123 18.92 18.62 -5.61
CA THR A 123 20.10 19.15 -4.92
C THR A 123 20.77 18.13 -3.99
N LEU A 124 20.02 17.27 -3.28
CA LEU A 124 20.58 16.34 -2.29
C LEU A 124 20.98 14.94 -2.84
N TYR A 125 21.09 14.79 -4.16
CA TYR A 125 21.87 13.73 -4.82
C TYR A 125 21.58 12.25 -4.46
N ALA A 126 20.46 11.93 -3.80
CA ALA A 126 20.10 10.53 -3.52
C ALA A 126 19.77 9.76 -4.80
N LYS A 127 19.08 10.38 -5.76
CA LYS A 127 18.80 9.76 -7.07
C LYS A 127 20.06 9.44 -7.84
N ALA A 128 21.08 10.28 -7.77
CA ALA A 128 22.35 10.01 -8.42
C ALA A 128 22.99 8.75 -7.83
N ILE A 129 23.21 8.66 -6.51
CA ILE A 129 23.77 7.46 -5.84
C ILE A 129 22.94 6.20 -6.14
N LEU A 130 21.61 6.31 -6.17
CA LEU A 130 20.71 5.20 -6.49
C LEU A 130 20.67 4.86 -7.99
N SER A 131 21.04 5.80 -8.86
CA SER A 131 21.17 5.61 -10.31
C SER A 131 22.56 5.14 -10.73
N TYR A 132 23.61 5.36 -9.94
CA TYR A 132 24.97 4.84 -10.21
C TYR A 132 24.95 3.34 -10.52
N PRO A 133 24.24 2.49 -9.77
CA PRO A 133 24.08 1.08 -10.12
C PRO A 133 23.55 0.81 -11.53
N MET A 134 22.62 1.63 -12.00
CA MET A 134 22.06 1.56 -13.35
C MET A 134 23.10 2.00 -14.39
N TYR A 135 23.82 3.10 -14.13
CA TYR A 135 24.85 3.64 -15.02
C TYR A 135 26.13 2.80 -15.08
N LEU A 136 26.52 2.17 -13.98
CA LEU A 136 27.72 1.35 -13.85
C LEU A 136 27.53 -0.10 -14.31
N ASN A 137 26.39 -0.37 -14.97
CA ASN A 137 26.00 -1.70 -15.42
C ASN A 137 26.15 -2.74 -14.30
N MET A 138 25.63 -2.43 -13.09
CA MET A 138 25.56 -3.43 -12.02
C MET A 138 24.64 -4.61 -12.39
N HIS A 139 23.91 -4.50 -13.50
CA HIS A 139 23.19 -5.60 -14.15
C HIS A 139 24.12 -6.68 -14.72
N SER A 140 25.42 -6.40 -14.93
CA SER A 140 26.39 -7.42 -15.32
C SER A 140 26.65 -8.39 -14.17
N SER A 141 26.40 -9.68 -14.41
CA SER A 141 26.40 -10.76 -13.41
C SER A 141 27.79 -11.15 -12.88
N LYS A 142 28.76 -10.23 -12.84
CA LYS A 142 30.02 -10.50 -12.12
C LYS A 142 29.67 -10.71 -10.65
N ALA A 143 29.69 -11.99 -10.25
CA ALA A 143 29.17 -12.49 -9.00
C ALA A 143 30.10 -12.19 -7.83
N SER A 144 30.50 -10.93 -7.65
CA SER A 144 31.35 -10.57 -6.51
C SER A 144 30.56 -10.38 -5.24
N LEU A 145 31.27 -10.54 -4.12
CA LEU A 145 30.76 -10.27 -2.77
C LEU A 145 30.47 -8.78 -2.56
N ASN A 146 31.24 -7.88 -3.18
CA ASN A 146 31.01 -6.44 -3.09
C ASN A 146 31.13 -5.77 -4.47
N PRO A 147 30.04 -5.70 -5.23
CA PRO A 147 30.06 -5.20 -6.61
C PRO A 147 30.36 -3.70 -6.72
N TRP A 148 30.29 -2.97 -5.60
CA TRP A 148 30.71 -1.57 -5.51
C TRP A 148 32.23 -1.45 -5.47
N HIS A 149 32.89 -2.29 -4.65
CA HIS A 149 34.34 -2.28 -4.49
C HIS A 149 35.07 -2.66 -5.78
N ASP A 150 34.61 -3.70 -6.47
CA ASP A 150 35.20 -4.12 -7.76
C ASP A 150 35.19 -3.04 -8.83
N ARG A 151 34.26 -2.08 -8.73
CA ARG A 151 34.13 -0.95 -9.66
C ARG A 151 34.91 0.28 -9.16
N GLY A 152 35.76 0.11 -8.15
CA GLY A 152 36.57 1.15 -7.54
C GLY A 152 35.78 2.11 -6.65
N ILE A 153 34.55 1.75 -6.24
CA ILE A 153 33.67 2.66 -5.49
C ILE A 153 33.69 2.29 -4.02
N GLN A 154 34.23 3.20 -3.21
CA GLN A 154 34.19 3.09 -1.76
C GLN A 154 33.03 3.94 -1.22
N VAL A 155 31.94 3.27 -0.83
CA VAL A 155 30.81 3.91 -0.15
C VAL A 155 30.77 3.40 1.29
N ARG A 156 30.57 4.31 2.25
CA ARG A 156 30.36 3.96 3.66
C ARG A 156 28.93 3.46 3.86
N SER A 157 28.73 2.44 4.70
CA SER A 157 27.41 1.84 4.95
C SER A 157 26.34 2.84 5.39
N TRP A 158 26.69 3.86 6.18
CA TRP A 158 25.73 4.88 6.60
C TRP A 158 25.32 5.83 5.46
N THR A 159 26.18 6.04 4.46
CA THR A 159 25.84 6.81 3.26
C THR A 159 24.75 6.06 2.49
N VAL A 160 24.92 4.75 2.33
CA VAL A 160 23.93 3.86 1.72
C VAL A 160 22.59 3.96 2.46
N TRP A 161 22.58 3.79 3.78
CA TRP A 161 21.37 3.95 4.60
C TRP A 161 20.73 5.34 4.49
N SER A 162 21.53 6.41 4.44
CA SER A 162 21.02 7.77 4.30
C SER A 162 20.34 8.00 2.95
N CYS A 163 20.93 7.49 1.86
CA CYS A 163 20.32 7.53 0.53
C CYS A 163 19.00 6.76 0.48
N LEU A 164 18.93 5.63 1.17
CA LEU A 164 17.71 4.83 1.29
C LEU A 164 16.58 5.56 2.01
N HIS A 165 16.90 6.21 3.12
CA HIS A 165 15.93 7.05 3.81
C HIS A 165 15.43 8.17 2.90
N LEU A 166 16.34 8.89 2.22
CA LEU A 166 15.99 9.97 1.28
C LEU A 166 15.12 9.47 0.11
N ALA A 167 15.35 8.26 -0.39
CA ALA A 167 14.49 7.64 -1.38
C ALA A 167 13.06 7.43 -0.84
N GLY A 168 12.94 6.95 0.41
CA GLY A 168 11.66 6.87 1.12
C GLY A 168 10.96 8.23 1.28
N ILE A 169 11.72 9.30 1.58
CA ILE A 169 11.19 10.67 1.63
C ILE A 169 10.62 11.09 0.28
N SER A 170 11.42 10.92 -0.77
CA SER A 170 11.04 11.26 -2.14
C SER A 170 9.77 10.51 -2.55
N PHE A 171 9.70 9.21 -2.24
CA PHE A 171 8.53 8.38 -2.49
C PHE A 171 7.27 8.84 -1.73
N TYR A 172 7.43 9.27 -0.47
CA TYR A 172 6.36 9.87 0.33
C TYR A 172 5.86 11.21 -0.23
N TYR A 173 6.75 12.11 -0.66
CA TYR A 173 6.35 13.38 -1.29
C TYR A 173 5.61 13.14 -2.59
N PHE A 174 6.08 12.20 -3.42
CA PHE A 174 5.39 11.79 -4.63
C PHE A 174 3.95 11.34 -4.34
N HIS A 175 3.75 10.50 -3.32
CA HIS A 175 2.40 10.08 -2.90
C HIS A 175 1.57 11.22 -2.32
N THR A 176 2.20 12.17 -1.62
CA THR A 176 1.51 13.38 -1.13
C THR A 176 0.96 14.21 -2.30
N LEU A 177 1.66 14.29 -3.42
CA LEU A 177 1.18 14.97 -4.63
C LEU A 177 0.08 14.19 -5.35
N ILE A 178 0.24 12.87 -5.48
CA ILE A 178 -0.75 11.97 -6.06
C ILE A 178 -2.09 12.04 -5.31
N TYR A 179 -2.08 12.18 -3.98
CA TYR A 179 -3.29 12.37 -3.20
C TYR A 179 -3.74 13.82 -3.18
N GLY A 180 -2.79 14.75 -3.09
CA GLY A 180 -3.02 16.17 -2.87
C GLY A 180 -3.68 16.86 -4.06
N ILE A 181 -3.22 16.63 -5.28
CA ILE A 181 -3.74 17.28 -6.49
C ILE A 181 -5.17 16.79 -6.78
N PRO A 182 -5.42 15.48 -6.98
CA PRO A 182 -6.77 14.91 -7.03
C PRO A 182 -7.70 15.34 -5.91
N GLY A 183 -7.23 15.33 -4.66
CA GLY A 183 -8.02 15.75 -3.51
C GLY A 183 -8.35 17.25 -3.54
N LEU A 184 -7.45 18.09 -4.03
CA LEU A 184 -7.70 19.51 -4.21
C LEU A 184 -8.76 19.77 -5.27
N ILE A 185 -8.68 19.08 -6.41
CA ILE A 185 -9.64 19.20 -7.50
C ILE A 185 -11.03 18.75 -7.02
N ALA A 186 -11.13 17.55 -6.44
CA ALA A 186 -12.40 17.00 -5.95
C ALA A 186 -13.06 17.86 -4.85
N ASP A 187 -12.27 18.43 -3.94
CA ASP A 187 -12.79 19.30 -2.90
C ASP A 187 -13.21 20.67 -3.43
N THR A 188 -12.56 21.16 -4.49
CA THR A 188 -12.95 22.40 -5.17
C THR A 188 -14.26 22.18 -5.92
N GLU A 189 -14.40 21.06 -6.61
CA GLU A 189 -15.66 20.60 -7.21
C GLU A 189 -16.78 20.56 -6.17
N GLN A 190 -16.56 19.89 -5.03
CA GLN A 190 -17.54 19.82 -3.95
C GLN A 190 -17.91 21.21 -3.38
N TYR A 191 -16.92 22.09 -3.20
CA TYR A 191 -17.17 23.47 -2.75
C TYR A 191 -18.04 24.25 -3.74
N VAL A 192 -17.78 24.11 -5.05
CA VAL A 192 -18.58 24.75 -6.10
C VAL A 192 -20.01 24.20 -6.10
N ILE A 193 -20.19 22.89 -5.99
CA ILE A 193 -21.52 22.26 -5.91
C ILE A 193 -22.29 22.78 -4.71
N GLU A 194 -21.70 22.78 -3.51
CA GLU A 194 -22.34 23.27 -2.29
C GLU A 194 -22.72 24.76 -2.41
N THR A 195 -21.86 25.56 -3.05
CA THR A 195 -22.10 26.99 -3.26
C THR A 195 -23.23 27.23 -4.25
N VAL A 196 -23.20 26.56 -5.40
CA VAL A 196 -24.22 26.69 -6.46
C VAL A 196 -25.58 26.20 -5.99
N GLN A 197 -25.63 25.04 -5.32
CA GLN A 197 -26.88 24.53 -4.73
C GLN A 197 -27.43 25.48 -3.65
N GLY A 198 -26.54 26.07 -2.85
CA GLY A 198 -26.91 27.08 -1.86
C GLY A 198 -27.39 28.40 -2.47
N TRP A 199 -27.01 28.74 -3.71
CA TRP A 199 -27.56 29.88 -4.44
C TRP A 199 -28.92 29.57 -5.07
N GLN A 200 -29.11 28.35 -5.56
CA GLN A 200 -30.35 27.93 -6.22
C GLN A 200 -31.53 27.76 -5.26
N SER A 201 -31.29 27.40 -3.99
CA SER A 201 -32.36 27.17 -3.02
C SER A 201 -31.93 27.44 -1.58
N GLU A 202 -32.69 28.27 -0.87
CA GLU A 202 -32.50 28.53 0.55
C GLU A 202 -32.69 27.26 1.39
N VAL A 203 -33.62 26.38 0.98
CA VAL A 203 -33.84 25.08 1.64
C VAL A 203 -32.59 24.21 1.53
N ARG A 204 -31.96 24.14 0.35
CA ARG A 204 -30.69 23.42 0.15
C ARG A 204 -29.56 24.00 0.97
N ARG A 205 -29.47 25.33 1.05
CA ARG A 205 -28.45 26.00 1.90
C ARG A 205 -28.57 25.57 3.35
N GLN A 206 -29.78 25.60 3.91
CA GLN A 206 -30.02 25.18 5.30
C GLN A 206 -29.74 23.70 5.51
N GLU A 207 -30.05 22.84 4.54
CA GLU A 207 -29.72 21.40 4.61
C GLU A 207 -28.20 21.18 4.68
N ILE A 208 -27.43 21.84 3.81
CA ILE A 208 -25.97 21.78 3.80
C ILE A 208 -25.38 22.28 5.13
N GLU A 209 -25.89 23.39 5.67
CA GLU A 209 -25.45 23.93 6.95
C GLU A 209 -25.76 23.00 8.12
N ARG A 210 -26.94 22.36 8.14
CA ARG A 210 -27.31 21.36 9.14
C ARG A 210 -26.40 20.14 9.07
N GLU A 211 -26.09 19.65 7.87
CA GLU A 211 -25.14 18.54 7.71
C GLU A 211 -23.74 18.95 8.19
N LYS A 212 -23.23 20.11 7.79
CA LYS A 212 -21.95 20.64 8.28
C LYS A 212 -21.92 20.79 9.79
N ALA A 213 -23.02 21.22 10.42
CA ALA A 213 -23.13 21.36 11.87
C ALA A 213 -22.94 20.02 12.61
N LYS A 214 -23.42 18.90 12.04
CA LYS A 214 -23.17 17.54 12.59
C LYS A 214 -21.68 17.19 12.63
N TRP A 215 -20.87 17.86 11.83
CA TRP A 215 -19.46 17.57 11.62
C TRP A 215 -18.55 18.75 11.93
N ASN A 216 -18.92 19.62 12.89
CA ASN A 216 -18.12 20.77 13.32
C ASN A 216 -17.74 21.74 12.17
N GLY A 217 -18.64 21.91 11.21
CA GLY A 217 -18.43 22.76 10.04
C GLY A 217 -17.60 22.11 8.93
N LEU A 218 -17.41 20.79 8.95
CA LEU A 218 -16.67 20.05 7.93
C LEU A 218 -17.62 19.46 6.89
N SER A 219 -17.23 19.50 5.62
CA SER A 219 -17.88 18.76 4.55
C SER A 219 -17.29 17.36 4.41
N LEU A 220 -18.12 16.40 4.03
CA LEU A 220 -17.66 15.11 3.56
C LEU A 220 -17.05 15.29 2.17
N CYS A 221 -15.92 14.65 1.91
CA CYS A 221 -15.24 14.67 0.63
C CYS A 221 -14.94 13.25 0.16
N LEU A 222 -15.05 13.02 -1.15
CA LEU A 222 -14.92 11.70 -1.75
C LEU A 222 -13.48 11.14 -1.68
N VAL A 223 -12.50 11.96 -2.05
CA VAL A 223 -11.10 11.54 -2.13
C VAL A 223 -10.51 11.40 -0.71
N PRO A 224 -9.90 10.25 -0.36
CA PRO A 224 -9.26 10.05 0.94
C PRO A 224 -8.12 11.06 1.18
N GLY A 225 -7.80 11.31 2.44
CA GLY A 225 -6.68 12.19 2.81
C GLY A 225 -5.31 11.65 2.36
N PRO A 226 -4.27 12.49 2.29
CA PRO A 226 -2.93 12.10 1.89
C PRO A 226 -2.31 11.04 2.83
N PRO A 227 -1.21 10.39 2.40
CA PRO A 227 -0.46 9.47 3.24
C PRO A 227 -0.09 10.09 4.60
N SER A 228 -0.10 9.26 5.64
CA SER A 228 0.57 9.64 6.89
C SER A 228 2.09 9.69 6.67
N CYS A 229 2.78 10.59 7.38
CA CYS A 229 4.24 10.69 7.29
C CYS A 229 4.91 9.36 7.65
N VAL A 230 5.66 8.78 6.71
CA VAL A 230 6.30 7.46 6.87
C VAL A 230 7.24 7.38 8.07
N PHE A 231 7.81 8.52 8.49
CA PHE A 231 8.69 8.58 9.68
C PHE A 231 7.96 8.53 11.01
N ARG A 232 6.67 8.86 11.03
CA ARG A 232 5.86 8.78 12.24
C ARG A 232 5.27 7.38 12.44
N ILE A 233 5.30 6.56 11.39
CA ILE A 233 4.71 5.23 11.39
C ILE A 233 5.77 4.23 11.86
N THR A 234 5.61 3.73 13.07
CA THR A 234 6.50 2.70 13.63
C THR A 234 5.99 1.28 13.40
N LEU A 235 4.71 1.15 13.08
CA LEU A 235 4.04 -0.13 12.84
C LEU A 235 3.86 -0.38 11.35
N PHE A 236 4.31 -1.53 10.90
CA PHE A 236 4.24 -1.93 9.51
C PHE A 236 2.78 -2.13 9.05
N SER A 237 1.90 -2.67 9.90
CA SER A 237 0.46 -2.74 9.58
C SER A 237 -0.21 -1.37 9.48
N GLU A 238 0.33 -0.34 10.15
CA GLU A 238 -0.13 1.03 10.01
C GLU A 238 0.42 1.69 8.73
N MET A 239 1.63 1.33 8.32
CA MET A 239 2.22 1.75 7.04
C MET A 239 1.29 1.37 5.89
N TRP A 240 0.89 0.10 5.80
CA TRP A 240 -0.04 -0.38 4.77
C TRP A 240 -1.41 0.29 4.82
N ARG A 241 -1.91 0.65 6.01
CA ARG A 241 -3.22 1.29 6.18
C ARG A 241 -3.22 2.76 5.76
N THR A 242 -2.12 3.45 6.02
CA THR A 242 -2.09 4.92 5.97
C THR A 242 -1.24 5.48 4.84
N PHE A 243 -0.38 4.67 4.20
CA PHE A 243 0.42 5.07 3.06
C PHE A 243 -0.42 5.21 1.79
N ASP A 244 -1.07 4.13 1.35
CA ASP A 244 -2.03 4.18 0.23
C ASP A 244 -3.42 3.79 0.74
N ARG A 245 -4.16 4.79 1.23
CA ARG A 245 -5.50 4.60 1.80
C ARG A 245 -6.49 4.06 0.78
N GLY A 246 -6.41 4.52 -0.47
CA GLY A 246 -7.30 4.08 -1.54
C GLY A 246 -7.10 2.60 -1.87
N LEU A 247 -5.86 2.20 -2.13
CA LEU A 247 -5.50 0.81 -2.41
C LEU A 247 -5.78 -0.09 -1.21
N TYR A 248 -5.42 0.35 0.00
CA TYR A 248 -5.72 -0.37 1.24
C TYR A 248 -7.22 -0.63 1.39
N ASN A 249 -8.07 0.38 1.16
CA ASN A 249 -9.51 0.21 1.27
C ASN A 249 -10.08 -0.77 0.26
N PHE A 250 -9.59 -0.70 -0.99
CA PHE A 250 -9.95 -1.65 -2.02
C PHE A 250 -9.59 -3.08 -1.59
N MET A 251 -8.33 -3.32 -1.21
CA MET A 251 -7.88 -4.64 -0.76
C MET A 251 -8.64 -5.11 0.49
N PHE A 252 -8.84 -4.22 1.47
CA PHE A 252 -9.49 -4.57 2.72
C PHE A 252 -10.96 -4.97 2.49
N ARG A 253 -11.71 -4.21 1.70
CA ARG A 253 -13.15 -4.44 1.50
C ARG A 253 -13.46 -5.48 0.43
N GLN A 254 -12.68 -5.52 -0.65
CA GLN A 254 -12.97 -6.36 -1.81
C GLN A 254 -12.24 -7.71 -1.76
N ILE A 255 -11.17 -7.82 -0.98
CA ILE A 255 -10.34 -9.04 -0.92
C ILE A 255 -10.35 -9.62 0.50
N TYR A 256 -9.86 -8.85 1.47
CA TYR A 256 -9.65 -9.34 2.84
C TYR A 256 -10.96 -9.72 3.55
N LEU A 257 -11.95 -8.82 3.60
CA LEU A 257 -13.21 -9.07 4.30
C LEU A 257 -14.00 -10.25 3.72
N PRO A 258 -14.21 -10.35 2.38
CA PRO A 258 -14.92 -11.50 1.80
C PRO A 258 -14.22 -12.84 2.08
N LEU A 259 -12.88 -12.88 2.02
CA LEU A 259 -12.12 -14.10 2.26
C LEU A 259 -12.15 -14.55 3.73
N ARG A 260 -12.04 -13.57 4.64
CA ARG A 260 -12.11 -13.83 6.08
C ARG A 260 -13.52 -14.28 6.49
N GLY A 261 -14.54 -13.68 5.86
CA GLY A 261 -15.97 -13.82 6.17
C GLY A 261 -16.35 -13.40 7.59
N ASP A 262 -17.65 -13.37 7.87
CA ASP A 262 -18.17 -12.97 9.17
C ASP A 262 -18.49 -14.18 10.05
N ASN A 263 -18.47 -14.00 11.39
CA ASN A 263 -18.72 -15.10 12.34
C ASN A 263 -20.18 -15.63 12.27
N THR A 264 -21.09 -14.86 11.66
CA THR A 264 -22.52 -15.15 11.52
C THR A 264 -22.87 -15.94 10.26
N ASP A 265 -21.96 -16.06 9.29
CA ASP A 265 -22.20 -16.71 7.99
C ASP A 265 -22.09 -18.24 8.04
N ARG A 266 -22.47 -18.83 9.18
CA ARG A 266 -22.38 -20.27 9.46
C ARG A 266 -23.40 -21.11 8.65
N GLY A 267 -24.21 -20.47 7.80
CA GLY A 267 -25.29 -21.10 7.02
C GLY A 267 -25.18 -21.00 5.50
N ASN A 268 -24.20 -20.28 4.94
CA ASN A 268 -24.06 -20.17 3.49
C ASN A 268 -23.12 -21.25 2.94
N SER A 269 -23.66 -22.15 2.13
CA SER A 269 -23.00 -23.29 1.45
C SER A 269 -22.02 -22.83 0.35
N SER A 270 -21.16 -21.86 0.65
CA SER A 270 -20.09 -21.46 -0.25
C SER A 270 -18.91 -22.42 -0.14
N VAL A 271 -18.21 -22.69 -1.25
CA VAL A 271 -16.96 -23.48 -1.29
C VAL A 271 -15.95 -22.96 -0.25
N LEU A 272 -15.97 -21.65 0.03
CA LEU A 272 -15.12 -21.00 1.01
C LEU A 272 -15.45 -21.38 2.47
N GLY A 273 -16.70 -21.74 2.76
CA GLY A 273 -17.15 -22.24 4.07
C GLY A 273 -16.61 -23.62 4.42
N SER A 274 -16.14 -24.39 3.43
CA SER A 274 -15.54 -25.72 3.62
C SER A 274 -14.06 -25.65 4.03
N ILE A 275 -13.41 -24.48 3.91
CA ILE A 275 -12.02 -24.29 4.29
C ILE A 275 -11.93 -24.07 5.81
N PRO A 276 -11.02 -24.77 6.54
CA PRO A 276 -10.80 -24.54 7.96
C PRO A 276 -10.51 -23.07 8.25
N ARG A 277 -10.97 -22.57 9.41
CA ARG A 277 -10.82 -21.16 9.80
C ARG A 277 -9.38 -20.65 9.69
N LEU A 278 -8.41 -21.46 10.12
CA LEU A 278 -6.99 -21.11 10.03
C LEU A 278 -6.54 -20.94 8.58
N GLY A 279 -7.02 -21.79 7.66
CA GLY A 279 -6.77 -21.69 6.23
C GLY A 279 -7.41 -20.44 5.63
N ARG A 280 -8.64 -20.10 6.04
CA ARG A 280 -9.31 -18.85 5.62
C ARG A 280 -8.58 -17.61 6.11
N ASP A 281 -8.13 -17.60 7.37
CA ASP A 281 -7.36 -16.49 7.92
C ASP A 281 -6.02 -16.33 7.17
N PHE A 282 -5.33 -17.44 6.85
CA PHE A 282 -4.11 -17.41 6.05
C PHE A 282 -4.36 -16.87 4.64
N LEU A 283 -5.39 -17.38 3.96
CA LEU A 283 -5.77 -16.93 2.62
C LEU A 283 -6.14 -15.45 2.61
N ALA A 284 -6.97 -15.01 3.56
CA ALA A 284 -7.33 -13.60 3.71
C ALA A 284 -6.10 -12.71 3.96
N MET A 285 -5.07 -13.22 4.66
CA MET A 285 -3.81 -12.49 4.83
C MET A 285 -2.96 -12.46 3.56
N ALA A 286 -2.85 -13.56 2.83
CA ALA A 286 -1.95 -13.69 1.68
C ALA A 286 -2.50 -13.03 0.40
N MET A 287 -3.80 -13.11 0.17
CA MET A 287 -4.43 -12.64 -1.08
C MET A 287 -4.26 -11.14 -1.35
N PRO A 288 -4.33 -10.23 -0.37
CA PRO A 288 -3.98 -8.82 -0.58
C PRO A 288 -2.55 -8.63 -1.12
N PHE A 289 -1.56 -9.36 -0.59
CA PHE A 289 -0.18 -9.27 -1.07
C PHE A 289 -0.01 -9.85 -2.48
N LEU A 290 -0.70 -10.97 -2.77
CA LEU A 290 -0.74 -11.53 -4.13
C LEU A 290 -1.36 -10.55 -5.12
N PHE A 291 -2.45 -9.89 -4.75
CA PHE A 291 -3.07 -8.85 -5.56
C PHE A 291 -2.11 -7.68 -5.83
N VAL A 292 -1.36 -7.21 -4.82
CA VAL A 292 -0.38 -6.14 -5.02
C VAL A 292 0.76 -6.59 -5.95
N LEU A 293 1.22 -7.84 -5.84
CA LEU A 293 2.22 -8.40 -6.75
C LEU A 293 1.71 -8.40 -8.20
N LEU A 294 0.48 -8.85 -8.43
CA LEU A 294 -0.15 -8.82 -9.76
C LEU A 294 -0.33 -7.38 -10.26
N PHE A 295 -0.77 -6.48 -9.38
CA PHE A 295 -1.01 -5.07 -9.70
C PHE A 295 0.25 -4.34 -10.15
N HIS A 296 1.41 -4.66 -9.55
CA HIS A 296 2.70 -4.09 -9.93
C HIS A 296 3.47 -4.89 -10.98
N SER A 297 2.92 -6.00 -11.49
CA SER A 297 3.55 -7.03 -12.33
C SER A 297 4.42 -8.05 -11.59
N VAL A 298 4.32 -9.31 -12.03
CA VAL A 298 5.06 -10.46 -11.49
C VAL A 298 6.46 -10.49 -12.10
N ASN A 299 7.40 -9.86 -11.41
CA ASN A 299 8.81 -9.84 -11.77
C ASN A 299 9.67 -10.09 -10.53
N LYS A 300 10.98 -10.34 -10.72
CA LYS A 300 11.89 -10.71 -9.62
C LYS A 300 11.90 -9.66 -8.49
N HIS A 301 11.94 -8.38 -8.82
CA HIS A 301 12.09 -7.31 -7.83
C HIS A 301 10.82 -7.05 -7.04
N ASN A 302 9.65 -7.04 -7.69
CA ASN A 302 8.36 -6.94 -7.01
C ASN A 302 8.08 -8.18 -6.16
N THR A 303 8.49 -9.36 -6.62
CA THR A 303 8.35 -10.61 -5.84
C THR A 303 9.16 -10.52 -4.54
N VAL A 304 10.42 -10.11 -4.61
CA VAL A 304 11.27 -9.92 -3.42
C VAL A 304 10.67 -8.86 -2.49
N TRP A 305 10.27 -7.70 -3.03
CA TRP A 305 9.61 -6.65 -2.25
C TRP A 305 8.38 -7.18 -1.52
N ILE A 306 7.47 -7.86 -2.21
CA ILE A 306 6.24 -8.40 -1.60
C ILE A 306 6.54 -9.47 -0.56
N VAL A 307 7.49 -10.38 -0.80
CA VAL A 307 7.89 -11.39 0.17
C VAL A 307 8.44 -10.75 1.44
N ILE A 308 9.31 -9.74 1.32
CA ILE A 308 9.81 -8.98 2.46
C ILE A 308 8.64 -8.36 3.24
N ASN A 309 7.70 -7.71 2.54
CA ASN A 309 6.56 -7.06 3.17
C ASN A 309 5.63 -8.08 3.87
N LEU A 310 5.38 -9.24 3.26
CA LEU A 310 4.58 -10.31 3.86
C LEU A 310 5.24 -10.86 5.13
N ILE A 311 6.55 -11.12 5.09
CA ILE A 311 7.30 -11.57 6.27
C ILE A 311 7.22 -10.53 7.39
N GLN A 312 7.42 -9.24 7.09
CA GLN A 312 7.31 -8.17 8.09
C GLN A 312 5.92 -8.14 8.74
N PHE A 313 4.86 -8.28 7.95
CA PHE A 313 3.50 -8.33 8.45
C PHE A 313 3.24 -9.54 9.36
N LEU A 314 3.72 -10.73 8.98
CA LEU A 314 3.61 -11.94 9.78
C LEU A 314 4.40 -11.83 11.09
N VAL A 315 5.61 -11.29 11.04
CA VAL A 315 6.45 -11.03 12.22
C VAL A 315 5.77 -10.04 13.17
N GLU A 316 5.20 -8.93 12.66
CA GLU A 316 4.43 -8.00 13.49
C GLU A 316 3.22 -8.68 14.14
N LYS A 317 2.48 -9.50 13.40
CA LYS A 317 1.36 -10.27 13.95
C LYS A 317 1.81 -11.24 15.04
N CYS A 318 2.93 -11.93 14.84
CA CYS A 318 3.52 -12.82 15.84
C CYS A 318 3.86 -12.04 17.11
N PHE A 319 4.58 -10.92 17.01
CA PHE A 319 4.91 -10.09 18.17
C PHE A 319 3.68 -9.52 18.88
N ARG A 320 2.64 -9.11 18.14
CA ARG A 320 1.37 -8.67 18.74
C ARG A 320 0.65 -9.80 19.46
N TRP A 321 0.70 -11.01 18.91
CA TRP A 321 0.14 -12.19 19.57
C TRP A 321 0.94 -12.51 20.84
N MET A 322 2.27 -12.53 20.78
CA MET A 322 3.14 -12.75 21.94
C MET A 322 2.90 -11.71 23.04
N ASP A 323 2.82 -10.42 22.68
CA ASP A 323 2.57 -9.32 23.62
C ASP A 323 1.24 -9.47 24.39
N LYS A 324 0.25 -10.11 23.78
CA LYS A 324 -1.09 -10.31 24.36
C LYS A 324 -1.25 -11.62 25.12
N ASN A 325 -0.60 -12.69 24.65
CA ASN A 325 -0.91 -14.06 25.09
C ASN A 325 0.21 -14.73 25.90
N THR A 326 1.34 -14.08 26.14
CA THR A 326 2.46 -14.66 26.89
C THR A 326 2.71 -13.94 28.21
N ASP A 327 3.27 -14.67 29.19
CA ASP A 327 3.69 -14.09 30.46
C ASP A 327 4.78 -13.02 30.28
N LEU A 328 5.66 -13.17 29.27
CA LEU A 328 6.63 -12.15 28.92
C LEU A 328 5.95 -10.84 28.51
N GLY A 329 4.91 -10.91 27.67
CA GLY A 329 4.10 -9.77 27.28
C GLY A 329 3.43 -9.08 28.48
N ARG A 330 2.94 -9.86 29.46
CA ARG A 330 2.38 -9.35 30.72
C ARG A 330 3.45 -8.65 31.57
N LYS A 331 4.58 -9.32 31.82
CA LYS A 331 5.70 -8.77 32.61
C LYS A 331 6.22 -7.46 32.03
N LEU A 332 6.38 -7.38 30.71
CA LEU A 332 6.85 -6.17 30.03
C LEU A 332 5.91 -4.95 30.18
N LYS A 333 4.64 -5.16 30.59
CA LYS A 333 3.67 -4.07 30.84
C LYS A 333 3.70 -3.58 32.28
N GLU A 334 4.41 -4.26 33.17
CA GLU A 334 4.56 -3.83 34.57
C GLU A 334 5.42 -2.56 34.68
N PRO A 335 5.17 -1.67 35.66
CA PRO A 335 5.93 -0.41 35.81
C PRO A 335 7.44 -0.62 35.91
N ALA A 336 7.88 -1.71 36.52
CA ALA A 336 9.31 -2.05 36.65
C ALA A 336 9.98 -2.35 35.30
N TRP A 337 9.23 -2.81 34.29
CA TRP A 337 9.74 -3.26 32.99
C TRP A 337 9.42 -2.31 31.85
N ILE A 338 8.69 -1.22 32.09
CA ILE A 338 8.23 -0.30 31.04
C ILE A 338 9.39 0.30 30.21
N HIS A 339 10.51 0.61 30.85
CA HIS A 339 11.71 1.13 30.17
C HIS A 339 12.32 0.09 29.23
N TRP A 340 12.41 -1.17 29.68
CA TRP A 340 12.90 -2.28 28.86
C TRP A 340 11.96 -2.59 27.70
N ARG A 341 10.64 -2.50 27.94
CA ARG A 341 9.64 -2.60 26.88
C ARG A 341 9.87 -1.54 25.81
N HIS A 342 10.04 -0.26 26.17
CA HIS A 342 10.29 0.80 25.20
C HIS A 342 11.58 0.60 24.41
N ARG A 343 12.66 0.13 25.05
CA ARG A 343 13.92 -0.21 24.38
C ARG A 343 13.72 -1.35 23.38
N LEU A 344 13.06 -2.44 23.79
CA LEU A 344 12.77 -3.58 22.93
C LEU A 344 11.91 -3.17 21.73
N LEU A 345 10.84 -2.42 21.96
CA LEU A 345 9.98 -1.89 20.89
C LEU A 345 10.79 -0.98 19.95
N GLY A 346 11.65 -0.12 20.49
CA GLY A 346 12.54 0.73 19.69
C GLY A 346 13.40 -0.11 18.73
N VAL A 347 14.06 -1.15 19.22
CA VAL A 347 14.86 -2.06 18.39
C VAL A 347 14.00 -2.76 17.33
N LEU A 348 12.85 -3.31 17.71
CA LEU A 348 11.94 -3.99 16.78
C LEU A 348 11.42 -3.04 15.68
N HIS A 349 11.07 -1.81 16.05
CA HIS A 349 10.64 -0.77 15.11
C HIS A 349 11.78 -0.36 14.16
N SER A 350 13.00 -0.19 14.67
CA SER A 350 14.18 0.11 13.83
C SER A 350 14.47 -1.02 12.84
N VAL A 351 14.47 -2.28 13.28
CA VAL A 351 14.67 -3.44 12.39
C VAL A 351 13.58 -3.51 11.33
N SER A 352 12.32 -3.27 11.72
CA SER A 352 11.22 -3.20 10.77
C SER A 352 11.41 -2.08 9.74
N LEU A 353 11.80 -0.87 10.18
CA LEU A 353 12.05 0.25 9.28
C LEU A 353 13.18 -0.08 8.28
N MET A 354 14.31 -0.61 8.76
CA MET A 354 15.44 -0.99 7.89
C MET A 354 15.03 -2.05 6.86
N THR A 355 14.25 -3.05 7.29
CA THR A 355 13.74 -4.10 6.40
C THR A 355 12.81 -3.52 5.33
N SER A 356 11.95 -2.56 5.69
CA SER A 356 11.07 -1.88 4.74
C SER A 356 11.85 -1.03 3.74
N LEU A 357 12.92 -0.36 4.17
CA LEU A 357 13.81 0.38 3.27
C LEU A 357 14.49 -0.55 2.27
N ILE A 358 14.97 -1.72 2.70
CA ILE A 358 15.53 -2.73 1.77
C ILE A 358 14.47 -3.15 0.75
N GLY A 359 13.26 -3.49 1.19
CA GLY A 359 12.16 -3.82 0.29
C GLY A 359 11.87 -2.70 -0.72
N LEU A 360 11.90 -1.44 -0.27
CA LEU A 360 11.67 -0.27 -1.12
C LEU A 360 12.73 -0.14 -2.23
N ILE A 361 13.98 -0.57 -2.01
CA ILE A 361 15.02 -0.56 -3.06
C ILE A 361 14.62 -1.46 -4.21
N PHE A 362 14.24 -2.71 -3.90
CA PHE A 362 13.84 -3.67 -4.91
C PHE A 362 12.66 -3.12 -5.70
N PHE A 363 11.66 -2.55 -5.01
CA PHE A 363 10.50 -1.94 -5.64
C PHE A 363 10.84 -0.77 -6.57
N LEU A 364 11.69 0.17 -6.13
CA LEU A 364 11.97 1.41 -6.88
C LEU A 364 13.06 1.27 -7.94
N PHE A 365 14.09 0.46 -7.68
CA PHE A 365 15.32 0.45 -8.48
C PHE A 365 15.60 -0.92 -9.14
N GLY A 366 14.75 -1.92 -8.89
CA GLY A 366 14.87 -3.23 -9.51
C GLY A 366 15.82 -4.19 -8.78
N TYR A 367 15.93 -5.40 -9.32
CA TYR A 367 16.51 -6.55 -8.62
C TYR A 367 18.02 -6.42 -8.45
N GLU A 368 18.74 -6.11 -9.53
CA GLU A 368 20.20 -6.05 -9.53
C GLU A 368 20.72 -4.94 -8.60
N VAL A 369 20.06 -3.78 -8.60
CA VAL A 369 20.36 -2.69 -7.68
C VAL A 369 20.07 -3.11 -6.24
N GLY A 370 18.90 -3.69 -5.97
CA GLY A 370 18.56 -4.23 -4.65
C GLY A 370 19.60 -5.20 -4.12
N MET A 371 20.05 -6.15 -4.95
CA MET A 371 21.08 -7.12 -4.60
C MET A 371 22.44 -6.48 -4.34
N ALA A 372 22.84 -5.49 -5.15
CA ALA A 372 24.08 -4.75 -4.92
C ALA A 372 24.08 -4.03 -3.56
N PHE A 373 22.94 -3.46 -3.15
CA PHE A 373 22.76 -2.84 -1.84
C PHE A 373 22.82 -3.87 -0.71
N VAL A 374 22.08 -4.98 -0.82
CA VAL A 374 22.09 -6.04 0.19
C VAL A 374 23.49 -6.62 0.39
N LYS A 375 24.19 -6.92 -0.70
CA LYS A 375 25.58 -7.40 -0.65
C LYS A 375 26.50 -6.39 0.06
N HIS A 376 26.38 -5.10 -0.26
CA HIS A 376 27.16 -4.09 0.43
C HIS A 376 26.86 -4.06 1.93
N ILE A 377 25.59 -4.01 2.33
CA ILE A 377 25.19 -3.95 3.75
C ILE A 377 25.71 -5.17 4.53
N VAL A 378 25.66 -6.36 3.93
CA VAL A 378 26.06 -7.62 4.58
C VAL A 378 27.58 -7.78 4.62
N PHE A 379 28.28 -7.46 3.52
CA PHE A 379 29.71 -7.80 3.36
C PHE A 379 30.67 -6.63 3.58
N SER A 380 30.22 -5.38 3.62
CA SER A 380 31.11 -4.22 3.87
C SER A 380 31.77 -4.26 5.25
N TYR A 381 31.11 -4.84 6.25
CA TYR A 381 31.68 -4.99 7.60
C TYR A 381 32.91 -5.90 7.65
N ASP A 382 32.94 -6.97 6.85
CA ASP A 382 34.07 -7.92 6.84
C ASP A 382 35.31 -7.31 6.14
N ILE A 383 35.09 -6.43 5.16
CA ILE A 383 36.17 -5.73 4.45
C ILE A 383 36.80 -4.65 5.33
N GLU A 384 36.01 -3.79 5.97
CA GLU A 384 36.53 -2.73 6.86
C GLU A 384 37.33 -3.32 8.05
N ARG A 385 36.85 -4.44 8.61
CA ARG A 385 37.54 -5.14 9.70
C ARG A 385 38.84 -5.81 9.23
N ARG A 386 38.90 -6.37 8.02
CA ARG A 386 40.13 -7.00 7.49
C ARG A 386 41.19 -5.98 7.07
N ILE A 387 40.79 -4.81 6.59
CA ILE A 387 41.70 -3.69 6.29
C ILE A 387 42.33 -3.13 7.57
N THR A 388 41.54 -3.01 8.65
CA THR A 388 42.06 -2.54 9.94
C THR A 388 42.94 -3.59 10.65
N HIS A 389 42.69 -4.89 10.43
CA HIS A 389 43.50 -5.96 11.04
C HIS A 389 44.78 -6.31 10.28
N LYS A 390 44.82 -6.12 8.96
CA LYS A 390 46.03 -6.30 8.14
C LYS A 390 46.64 -4.95 7.87
N GLY A 391 47.41 -4.45 8.84
CA GLY A 391 48.18 -3.22 8.70
C GLY A 391 48.85 -3.11 7.33
N GLY A 392 48.37 -2.15 6.53
CA GLY A 392 49.09 -1.59 5.39
C GLY A 392 49.55 -2.53 4.29
N LYS A 393 48.87 -3.64 3.99
CA LYS A 393 49.12 -4.37 2.72
C LYS A 393 48.19 -3.86 1.62
N SER A 394 48.76 -3.66 0.43
CA SER A 394 48.06 -3.10 -0.73
C SER A 394 46.85 -3.95 -1.11
N GLN A 395 45.80 -3.24 -1.53
CA GLN A 395 44.44 -3.74 -1.71
C GLN A 395 44.30 -4.82 -2.79
N GLU A 396 45.26 -4.92 -3.71
CA GLU A 396 45.29 -5.90 -4.82
C GLU A 396 45.66 -7.33 -4.38
N GLU A 397 46.51 -7.50 -3.36
CA GLU A 397 46.93 -8.84 -2.90
C GLU A 397 45.78 -9.60 -2.22
N LEU A 398 44.82 -8.88 -1.62
CA LEU A 398 43.75 -9.49 -0.83
C LEU A 398 42.56 -9.96 -1.68
N THR A 399 42.23 -9.23 -2.75
CA THR A 399 41.13 -9.55 -3.66
C THR A 399 41.51 -10.66 -4.64
N GLY A 400 42.76 -10.69 -5.14
CA GLY A 400 43.24 -11.78 -5.99
C GLY A 400 43.21 -13.15 -5.30
N SER A 401 43.65 -13.21 -4.04
CA SER A 401 43.75 -14.48 -3.29
C SER A 401 42.40 -15.14 -2.95
N ILE A 402 41.30 -14.38 -2.97
CA ILE A 402 39.95 -14.88 -2.62
C ILE A 402 39.21 -15.37 -3.88
N CYS A 403 39.34 -14.68 -5.02
CA CYS A 403 38.76 -15.14 -6.28
C CYS A 403 39.43 -16.45 -6.75
N ASP A 404 40.76 -16.56 -6.63
CA ASP A 404 41.51 -17.77 -7.01
C ASP A 404 41.17 -19.02 -6.17
N LYS A 405 40.55 -18.85 -5.00
CA LYS A 405 40.14 -19.96 -4.13
C LYS A 405 38.70 -20.41 -4.34
N LEU A 406 37.87 -19.62 -5.02
CA LEU A 406 36.47 -19.94 -5.28
C LEU A 406 36.21 -20.42 -6.72
N ASP A 407 37.15 -20.19 -7.65
CA ASP A 407 37.08 -20.66 -9.05
C ASP A 407 37.79 -22.00 -9.31
N LYS A 408 38.20 -22.75 -8.28
CA LYS A 408 38.70 -24.11 -8.51
C LYS A 408 37.52 -25.05 -8.82
N PRO A 409 37.45 -25.64 -10.03
CA PRO A 409 36.47 -26.69 -10.28
C PRO A 409 36.75 -27.84 -9.31
N VAL A 410 35.69 -28.32 -8.66
CA VAL A 410 35.72 -29.56 -7.90
C VAL A 410 36.05 -30.67 -8.90
N SER A 411 37.31 -31.11 -8.90
CA SER A 411 37.76 -32.33 -9.56
C SER A 411 37.04 -33.51 -8.92
N GLY A 412 35.88 -33.85 -9.47
CA GLY A 412 35.18 -35.10 -9.29
C GLY A 412 35.33 -35.90 -10.57
N THR A 413 36.06 -36.99 -10.49
CA THR A 413 36.25 -38.03 -11.51
C THR A 413 34.92 -38.39 -12.18
N VAL A 414 34.81 -38.11 -13.48
CA VAL A 414 33.85 -38.74 -14.38
C VAL A 414 34.62 -39.75 -15.22
N THR A 415 34.34 -41.03 -14.99
CA THR A 415 34.82 -42.15 -15.78
C THR A 415 34.41 -42.00 -17.25
N GLU A 416 35.37 -42.23 -18.13
CA GLU A 416 35.20 -42.42 -19.57
C GLU A 416 34.09 -43.42 -19.88
N LEU A 417 33.23 -43.04 -20.81
CA LEU A 417 32.46 -43.96 -21.64
C LEU A 417 32.59 -43.45 -23.08
N GLU A 418 33.56 -44.01 -23.79
CA GLU A 418 33.60 -44.08 -25.25
C GLU A 418 32.30 -44.73 -25.75
N VAL A 419 31.57 -44.09 -26.67
CA VAL A 419 30.91 -44.78 -27.79
C VAL A 419 30.91 -43.87 -29.02
N ASN A 420 31.40 -44.45 -30.10
CA ASN A 420 31.73 -43.96 -31.42
C ASN A 420 30.64 -43.17 -32.17
N GLU A 421 31.12 -42.22 -33.00
CA GLU A 421 30.52 -41.81 -34.26
C GLU A 421 30.30 -43.01 -35.19
N ALA A 422 29.14 -43.06 -35.83
CA ALA A 422 28.95 -43.71 -37.12
C ALA A 422 27.90 -42.93 -37.92
N ASP A 423 28.30 -42.56 -39.15
CA ASP A 423 27.49 -42.26 -40.32
C ASP A 423 26.17 -43.06 -40.39
N ASP A 424 25.07 -42.40 -40.77
CA ASP A 424 24.43 -42.54 -42.10
C ASP A 424 23.02 -41.91 -42.12
N ARG A 425 22.77 -41.09 -43.15
CA ARG A 425 21.48 -40.60 -43.72
C ARG A 425 20.72 -39.44 -43.09
#